data_AF-A0ABD1YER4-F1
#
_entry.id   AF-A0ABD1YER4-F1
#
_cell.length_a   1.000
_cell.length_b   1.000
_cell.length_c   1.000
_cell.angle_alpha   90.00
_cell.angle_beta   90.00
_cell.angle_gamma   90.00
#
_symmetry.space_group_name_H-M   'P 1'
#
loop_
_entity.id
_entity.type
_entity.pdbx_description
1 polymer ?
#
loop_
_entity_poly.entity_id
_entity_poly.type
_entity_poly.pdbx_seq_one_letter_code
_entity_poly.pdbx_strand_id
1 'polypeptide(L)'
;MGKDRQEEAAGTLVGLILDPRNSRPGARHVGIHVPGSPTILLLEVFVHFHHQDRQTASERNRLQLPWSPEPGMSRLQENSMVLRWWLYSYVTVVELFVSTMVHMTYALWIASSAIIMTLAGFLSEDHRRGSSRVMPFLSIALSPMSGTLIDLSGDEADRHMHSAATAFMDADVKTPIVMLHGIFGFGKEKFGKLSYWGGAELKDDRVLVPDLGALTSIHDRARALFYYLKGGTVYYGDDRAKEFGHSPTGRTYEGHHPQWDEHHPVHFVGHSTGVQVARLLQQLLAEKKFPGHETNENWVISITSLSGALNGTTRVHMDGINEDGCTMRTVCLLQVCRIAVLIYEWIDFGLLNRFYGFGFDHYNLSWRKAGLKGLISTLLGRSGPFTSTNWILPDLSIHSTIEFNKRVKTYPNTFYFSYASKITRKIFGFTVPSSLFRVHPLLLLRSIQMCLFRFTTPPYKDYRDEDWWDNDGALNTMSQLFPSIPTPHPNQIMESDELKLGQTFQPGIWYYRIIQSDHINFIINKDRAGVHFDIMYDNIFHRCRKHYQRRNGLKKLGSFCRCIGDCVCNHFSKNNMTNTRSSH
;
A
#
# COMPACT_ATOMS: atom_id res chain seq x y z
N MET A 1 22.65 -18.18 -25.59
CA MET A 1 23.04 -19.42 -24.87
C MET A 1 23.93 -19.20 -23.64
N GLY A 2 24.27 -17.95 -23.24
CA GLY A 2 25.16 -17.69 -22.09
C GLY A 2 24.51 -17.14 -20.81
N LYS A 3 23.21 -16.77 -20.82
CA LYS A 3 22.52 -16.23 -19.64
C LYS A 3 21.82 -17.30 -18.79
N ASP A 4 21.29 -18.34 -19.43
CA ASP A 4 20.52 -19.40 -18.73
C ASP A 4 21.42 -20.28 -17.82
N ARG A 5 22.71 -20.45 -18.16
CA ARG A 5 23.63 -21.28 -17.36
C ARG A 5 24.08 -20.65 -16.04
N GLN A 6 24.07 -19.31 -15.91
CA GLN A 6 24.37 -18.65 -14.64
C GLN A 6 23.16 -18.66 -13.69
N GLU A 7 21.94 -18.60 -14.23
CA GLU A 7 20.70 -18.73 -13.46
C GLU A 7 20.48 -20.15 -12.92
N GLU A 8 20.88 -21.16 -13.69
CA GLU A 8 20.88 -22.56 -13.27
C GLU A 8 21.93 -22.82 -12.18
N ALA A 9 23.13 -22.21 -12.28
CA ALA A 9 24.20 -22.35 -11.27
C ALA A 9 23.84 -21.70 -9.92
N ALA A 10 23.21 -20.52 -9.91
CA ALA A 10 22.77 -19.85 -8.68
C ALA A 10 21.56 -20.57 -8.03
N GLY A 11 20.65 -21.14 -8.85
CA GLY A 11 19.55 -21.98 -8.35
C GLY A 11 20.01 -23.33 -7.80
N THR A 12 21.07 -23.91 -8.39
CA THR A 12 21.67 -25.18 -7.96
C THR A 12 22.42 -25.04 -6.64
N LEU A 13 23.07 -23.90 -6.38
CA LEU A 13 23.79 -23.65 -5.13
C LEU A 13 22.84 -23.56 -3.91
N VAL A 14 21.67 -22.92 -4.08
CA VAL A 14 20.62 -22.85 -3.03
C VAL A 14 19.93 -24.20 -2.81
N GLY A 15 19.82 -25.02 -3.87
CA GLY A 15 19.28 -26.39 -3.77
C GLY A 15 20.21 -27.39 -3.08
N LEU A 16 21.52 -27.27 -3.26
CA LEU A 16 22.53 -28.15 -2.65
C LEU A 16 22.69 -27.95 -1.13
N ILE A 17 22.34 -26.76 -0.62
CA ILE A 17 22.43 -26.44 0.82
C ILE A 17 21.28 -27.09 1.62
N LEU A 18 20.21 -27.56 0.97
CA LEU A 18 18.98 -28.02 1.62
C LEU A 18 18.57 -29.49 1.32
N ASP A 19 19.45 -30.31 0.72
CA ASP A 19 19.13 -31.72 0.40
C ASP A 19 19.23 -32.66 1.63
N PRO A 20 18.14 -33.30 2.09
CA PRO A 20 18.18 -34.23 3.22
C PRO A 20 18.76 -35.62 2.86
N ARG A 21 19.11 -35.89 1.60
CA ARG A 21 19.51 -37.25 1.17
C ARG A 21 20.96 -37.64 1.42
N ASN A 22 21.76 -36.80 2.06
CA ASN A 22 23.17 -37.10 2.37
C ASN A 22 23.45 -37.49 3.83
N SER A 23 22.43 -37.79 4.63
CA SER A 23 22.60 -38.45 5.92
C SER A 23 22.78 -39.96 5.76
N ARG A 24 23.98 -40.41 5.37
CA ARG A 24 24.47 -41.76 5.67
C ARG A 24 25.66 -41.66 6.64
N PRO A 25 25.73 -42.49 7.69
CA PRO A 25 26.82 -42.42 8.66
C PRO A 25 28.08 -43.05 8.06
N GLY A 26 29.12 -42.23 7.82
CA GLY A 26 30.48 -42.72 7.56
C GLY A 26 31.11 -42.37 6.20
N ALA A 27 31.04 -41.13 5.72
CA ALA A 27 31.89 -40.66 4.62
C ALA A 27 32.65 -39.38 4.99
N ARG A 28 33.98 -39.41 4.82
CA ARG A 28 34.91 -38.32 5.12
C ARG A 28 34.54 -37.04 4.37
N HIS A 29 34.52 -35.92 5.09
CA HIS A 29 34.40 -34.57 4.53
C HIS A 29 35.44 -34.33 3.42
N VAL A 30 34.96 -34.11 2.20
CA VAL A 30 35.71 -33.38 1.19
C VAL A 30 35.08 -31.99 1.15
N GLY A 31 35.77 -31.04 1.77
CA GLY A 31 35.35 -29.64 1.80
C GLY A 31 35.48 -29.02 0.41
N ILE A 32 34.37 -28.55 -0.15
CA ILE A 32 34.40 -27.59 -1.25
C ILE A 32 34.35 -26.20 -0.62
N HIS A 33 35.54 -25.63 -0.47
CA HIS A 33 35.73 -24.25 -0.03
C HIS A 33 35.37 -23.33 -1.21
N VAL A 34 34.22 -22.64 -1.14
CA VAL A 34 33.96 -21.46 -1.98
C VAL A 34 34.16 -20.23 -1.08
N PRO A 35 35.24 -19.45 -1.26
CA PRO A 35 35.48 -18.27 -0.45
C PRO A 35 34.63 -17.09 -0.95
N GLY A 36 34.05 -16.34 -0.01
CA GLY A 36 33.72 -14.92 -0.23
C GLY A 36 32.26 -14.57 -0.49
N SER A 37 31.38 -14.76 0.51
CA SER A 37 30.29 -13.81 0.75
C SER A 37 29.79 -13.94 2.20
N PRO A 38 30.07 -12.97 3.10
CA PRO A 38 29.54 -12.96 4.47
C PRO A 38 28.01 -13.09 4.52
N THR A 39 27.33 -12.67 3.45
CA THR A 39 25.87 -12.65 3.31
C THR A 39 25.26 -14.05 3.17
N ILE A 40 25.96 -15.01 2.54
CA ILE A 40 25.46 -16.38 2.34
C ILE A 40 25.56 -17.18 3.64
N LEU A 41 26.68 -17.02 4.36
CA LEU A 41 26.88 -17.64 5.67
C LEU A 41 25.88 -17.09 6.72
N LEU A 42 25.60 -15.78 6.67
CA LEU A 42 24.55 -15.16 7.48
C LEU A 42 23.16 -15.68 7.12
N LEU A 43 22.87 -15.94 5.85
CA LEU A 43 21.59 -16.53 5.42
C LEU A 43 21.42 -17.96 5.93
N GLU A 44 22.44 -18.81 5.82
CA GLU A 44 22.41 -20.20 6.30
C GLU A 44 22.22 -20.28 7.82
N VAL A 45 22.94 -19.44 8.58
CA VAL A 45 22.77 -19.31 10.03
C VAL A 45 21.39 -18.74 10.36
N PHE A 46 20.92 -17.73 9.63
CA PHE A 46 19.62 -17.10 9.89
C PHE A 46 18.44 -18.07 9.62
N VAL A 47 18.48 -18.84 8.53
CA VAL A 47 17.44 -19.81 8.15
C VAL A 47 17.39 -20.98 9.14
N HIS A 48 18.53 -21.50 9.57
CA HIS A 48 18.59 -22.64 10.50
C HIS A 48 18.11 -22.26 11.91
N PHE A 49 18.46 -21.07 12.41
CA PHE A 49 18.14 -20.65 13.78
C PHE A 49 16.76 -20.02 13.95
N HIS A 50 16.24 -19.30 12.94
CA HIS A 50 14.89 -18.73 13.03
C HIS A 50 13.78 -19.81 13.01
N HIS A 51 14.07 -21.01 12.49
CA HIS A 51 13.11 -22.12 12.41
C HIS A 51 12.96 -22.92 13.72
N GLN A 52 13.99 -23.04 14.57
CA GLN A 52 13.94 -23.91 15.75
C GLN A 52 13.43 -23.23 17.04
N ASP A 53 13.68 -21.93 17.26
CA ASP A 53 13.48 -21.31 18.59
C ASP A 53 12.21 -20.43 18.75
N ARG A 54 11.41 -20.20 17.70
CA ARG A 54 10.07 -19.61 17.90
C ARG A 54 9.12 -20.56 18.63
N GLN A 55 9.33 -21.88 18.54
CA GLN A 55 8.55 -22.87 19.30
C GLN A 55 8.90 -22.83 20.80
N THR A 56 10.20 -22.70 21.14
CA THR A 56 10.68 -22.69 22.54
C THR A 56 10.40 -21.38 23.28
N ALA A 57 10.32 -20.25 22.56
CA ALA A 57 9.99 -18.96 23.17
C ALA A 57 8.53 -18.85 23.66
N SER A 58 7.58 -19.56 23.05
CA SER A 58 6.15 -19.47 23.44
C SER A 58 5.81 -20.24 24.72
N GLU A 59 6.62 -21.24 25.11
CA GLU A 59 6.39 -22.02 26.33
C GLU A 59 6.79 -21.27 27.62
N ARG A 60 7.54 -20.16 27.52
CA ARG A 60 8.11 -19.43 28.69
C ARG A 60 7.58 -18.01 28.87
N ASN A 61 6.27 -17.80 28.69
CA ASN A 61 5.60 -16.51 28.97
C ASN A 61 4.87 -16.50 30.34
N ARG A 62 5.57 -16.89 31.41
CA ARG A 62 5.23 -16.48 32.79
C ARG A 62 6.48 -15.91 33.43
N LEU A 63 6.31 -14.92 34.30
CA LEU A 63 7.30 -14.14 35.05
C LEU A 63 8.31 -15.00 35.87
N GLN A 64 9.07 -15.85 35.20
CA GLN A 64 10.26 -16.52 35.69
C GLN A 64 11.43 -15.99 34.85
N LEU A 65 12.50 -15.58 35.52
CA LEU A 65 13.76 -15.31 34.85
C LEU A 65 14.10 -16.52 33.96
N PRO A 66 14.58 -16.32 32.71
CA PRO A 66 14.83 -17.40 31.74
C PRO A 66 15.96 -18.38 32.16
N TRP A 67 16.45 -18.24 33.39
CA TRP A 67 17.65 -18.82 33.98
C TRP A 67 17.34 -19.82 35.10
N SER A 68 16.13 -20.38 35.15
CA SER A 68 15.80 -21.41 36.15
C SER A 68 15.99 -22.79 35.49
N PRO A 69 17.13 -23.49 35.69
CA PRO A 69 17.26 -24.86 35.23
C PRO A 69 16.18 -25.72 35.88
N GLU A 70 15.45 -26.50 35.08
CA GLU A 70 14.55 -27.51 35.63
C GLU A 70 15.36 -28.51 36.47
N PRO A 71 14.83 -28.97 37.63
CA PRO A 71 15.51 -29.97 38.43
C PRO A 71 15.75 -31.24 37.58
N GLY A 72 17.02 -31.56 37.31
CA GLY A 72 17.42 -32.76 36.53
C GLY A 72 18.06 -32.48 35.16
N MET A 73 18.25 -31.22 34.76
CA MET A 73 18.91 -30.88 33.50
C MET A 73 20.44 -31.14 33.56
N SER A 74 20.99 -31.83 32.55
CA SER A 74 22.43 -32.08 32.47
C SER A 74 23.22 -30.81 32.11
N ARG A 75 24.49 -30.69 32.55
CA ARG A 75 25.38 -29.56 32.20
C ARG A 75 25.53 -29.36 30.68
N LEU A 76 25.42 -30.42 29.88
CA LEU A 76 25.48 -30.34 28.42
C LEU A 76 24.22 -29.69 27.83
N GLN A 77 23.04 -29.98 28.38
CA GLN A 77 21.79 -29.33 27.98
C GLN A 77 21.77 -27.87 28.38
N GLU A 78 22.29 -27.54 29.57
CA GLU A 78 22.43 -26.16 30.04
C GLU A 78 23.38 -25.36 29.14
N ASN A 79 24.58 -25.88 28.85
CA ASN A 79 25.53 -25.23 27.94
C ASN A 79 24.98 -25.06 26.52
N SER A 80 24.24 -26.06 26.01
CA SER A 80 23.60 -25.98 24.69
C SER A 80 22.50 -24.90 24.66
N MET A 81 21.69 -24.80 25.72
CA MET A 81 20.65 -23.78 25.84
C MET A 81 21.24 -22.37 25.92
N VAL A 82 22.29 -22.18 26.71
CA VAL A 82 23.01 -20.91 26.82
C VAL A 82 23.61 -20.51 25.47
N LEU A 83 24.25 -21.43 24.75
CA LEU A 83 24.82 -21.16 23.43
C LEU A 83 23.75 -20.76 22.41
N ARG A 84 22.61 -21.45 22.37
CA ARG A 84 21.46 -21.11 21.51
C ARG A 84 20.93 -19.71 21.80
N TRP A 85 20.77 -19.39 23.08
CA TRP A 85 20.30 -18.06 23.50
C TRP A 85 21.27 -16.94 23.10
N TRP A 86 22.58 -17.16 23.28
CA TRP A 86 23.61 -16.21 22.83
C TRP A 86 23.58 -16.00 21.32
N LEU A 87 23.50 -17.09 20.55
CA LEU A 87 23.48 -17.01 19.10
C LEU A 87 22.20 -16.34 18.58
N TYR A 88 21.04 -16.67 19.15
CA TYR A 88 19.77 -16.01 18.84
C TYR A 88 19.81 -14.51 19.13
N SER A 89 20.32 -14.13 20.30
CA SER A 89 20.46 -12.73 20.70
C SER A 89 21.40 -11.99 19.76
N TYR A 90 22.55 -12.60 19.41
CA TYR A 90 23.50 -12.04 18.46
C TYR A 90 22.88 -11.84 17.07
N VAL A 91 22.23 -12.87 16.51
CA VAL A 91 21.57 -12.79 15.20
C VAL A 91 20.47 -11.72 15.20
N THR A 92 19.68 -11.64 16.27
CA THR A 92 18.61 -10.63 16.41
C THR A 92 19.17 -9.21 16.45
N VAL A 93 20.26 -8.98 17.20
CA VAL A 93 20.92 -7.66 17.26
C VAL A 93 21.54 -7.29 15.91
N VAL A 94 22.20 -8.23 15.24
CA VAL A 94 22.79 -8.01 13.91
C VAL A 94 21.69 -7.70 12.88
N GLU A 95 20.59 -8.45 12.88
CA GLU A 95 19.44 -8.21 12.01
C GLU A 95 18.86 -6.81 12.25
N LEU A 96 18.62 -6.44 13.51
CA LEU A 96 18.08 -5.13 13.87
C LEU A 96 19.02 -4.01 13.41
N PHE A 97 20.32 -4.17 13.61
CA PHE A 97 21.33 -3.21 13.17
C PHE A 97 21.32 -3.05 11.64
N VAL A 98 21.39 -4.15 10.90
CA VAL A 98 21.38 -4.14 9.42
C VAL A 98 20.07 -3.53 8.90
N SER A 99 18.93 -3.97 9.43
CA SER A 99 17.61 -3.45 9.07
C SER A 99 17.52 -1.95 9.33
N THR A 100 18.00 -1.48 10.47
CA THR A 100 18.03 -0.04 10.80
C THR A 100 18.91 0.75 9.83
N MET A 101 20.13 0.25 9.56
CA MET A 101 21.05 0.90 8.63
C MET A 101 20.49 0.97 7.20
N VAL A 102 19.90 -0.11 6.70
CA VAL A 102 19.27 -0.13 5.37
C VAL A 102 18.14 0.89 5.31
N HIS A 103 17.19 0.87 6.25
CA HIS A 103 16.04 1.79 6.23
C HIS A 103 16.47 3.24 6.41
N MET A 104 17.41 3.53 7.31
CA MET A 104 17.94 4.87 7.55
C MET A 104 18.67 5.41 6.31
N THR A 105 19.53 4.59 5.70
CA THR A 105 20.26 4.97 4.47
C THR A 105 19.29 5.29 3.34
N TYR A 106 18.26 4.46 3.14
CA TYR A 106 17.24 4.73 2.13
C TYR A 106 16.39 5.97 2.45
N ALA A 107 16.00 6.18 3.71
CA ALA A 107 15.27 7.38 4.11
C ALA A 107 16.09 8.66 3.85
N LEU A 108 17.38 8.64 4.21
CA LEU A 108 18.30 9.75 3.93
C LEU A 108 18.51 9.94 2.43
N TRP A 109 18.66 8.85 1.66
CA TRP A 109 18.82 8.90 0.21
C TRP A 109 17.59 9.49 -0.49
N ILE A 110 16.37 9.11 -0.10
CA ILE A 110 15.12 9.68 -0.64
C ILE A 110 15.05 11.17 -0.29
N ALA A 111 15.30 11.53 0.98
CA ALA A 111 15.26 12.91 1.43
C ALA A 111 16.30 13.78 0.69
N SER A 112 17.55 13.32 0.56
CA SER A 112 18.59 14.04 -0.15
C SER A 112 18.26 14.19 -1.64
N SER A 113 17.72 13.13 -2.26
CA SER A 113 17.32 13.16 -3.67
C SER A 113 16.22 14.18 -3.92
N ALA A 114 15.19 14.21 -3.07
CA ALA A 114 14.12 15.18 -3.17
C ALA A 114 14.61 16.63 -2.97
N ILE A 115 15.56 16.87 -2.04
CA ILE A 115 16.19 18.18 -1.86
C ILE A 115 16.99 18.58 -3.11
N ILE A 116 17.81 17.68 -3.65
CA ILE A 116 18.61 17.92 -4.85
C ILE A 116 17.70 18.24 -6.04
N MET A 117 16.63 17.48 -6.27
CA MET A 117 15.66 17.74 -7.34
C MET A 117 14.96 19.10 -7.19
N THR A 118 14.66 19.48 -5.95
CA THR A 118 14.06 20.79 -5.65
C THR A 118 15.05 21.92 -5.98
N LEU A 119 16.30 21.81 -5.52
CA LEU A 119 17.37 22.77 -5.79
C LEU A 119 17.70 22.86 -7.29
N ALA A 120 17.80 21.71 -7.99
CA ALA A 120 18.03 21.67 -9.42
C ALA A 120 16.88 22.31 -10.21
N GLY A 121 15.64 22.13 -9.75
CA GLY A 121 14.47 22.83 -10.29
C GLY A 121 14.61 24.34 -10.21
N PHE A 122 14.99 24.86 -9.04
CA PHE A 122 15.24 26.30 -8.85
C PHE A 122 16.40 26.80 -9.73
N LEU A 123 17.51 26.07 -9.77
CA LEU A 123 18.67 26.43 -10.60
C LEU A 123 18.35 26.39 -12.09
N SER A 124 17.47 25.49 -12.55
CA SER A 124 17.05 25.44 -13.96
C SER A 124 16.15 26.63 -14.34
N GLU A 125 15.28 27.07 -13.42
CA GLU A 125 14.48 28.30 -13.59
C GLU A 125 15.36 29.55 -13.59
N ASP A 126 16.33 29.63 -12.68
CA ASP A 126 17.30 30.74 -12.61
C ASP A 126 18.27 30.74 -13.79
N HIS A 127 18.69 29.57 -14.29
CA HIS A 127 19.54 29.45 -15.47
C HIS A 127 18.80 29.82 -16.76
N ARG A 128 17.48 29.58 -16.84
CA ARG A 128 16.64 30.14 -17.92
C ARG A 128 16.57 31.67 -17.88
N ARG A 129 16.83 32.29 -16.72
CA ARG A 129 16.96 33.75 -16.55
C ARG A 129 18.39 34.28 -16.70
N GLY A 130 19.40 33.42 -16.78
CA GLY A 130 20.81 33.82 -16.82
C GLY A 130 21.69 32.84 -17.60
N SER A 131 22.11 33.25 -18.80
CA SER A 131 22.97 32.50 -19.71
C SER A 131 24.30 32.02 -19.10
N SER A 132 24.69 30.81 -19.53
CA SER A 132 26.05 30.27 -19.70
C SER A 132 26.74 29.49 -18.55
N ARG A 133 26.92 28.19 -18.85
CA ARG A 133 27.96 27.21 -18.46
C ARG A 133 27.74 26.37 -17.20
N VAL A 134 27.62 25.05 -17.37
CA VAL A 134 27.78 24.04 -16.30
C VAL A 134 28.80 22.96 -16.71
N MET A 135 29.63 22.58 -15.72
CA MET A 135 30.75 21.64 -15.75
C MET A 135 30.35 20.15 -15.77
N PRO A 136 31.24 19.23 -16.21
CA PRO A 136 30.92 17.81 -16.45
C PRO A 136 30.77 16.90 -15.22
N PHE A 137 31.00 17.40 -14.00
CA PHE A 137 31.04 16.56 -12.79
C PHE A 137 29.65 16.13 -12.27
N LEU A 138 28.58 16.86 -12.63
CA LEU A 138 27.21 16.53 -12.21
C LEU A 138 26.66 15.25 -12.90
N SER A 139 27.21 14.87 -14.05
CA SER A 139 26.75 13.72 -14.85
C SER A 139 27.05 12.36 -14.18
N ILE A 140 28.15 12.28 -13.41
CA ILE A 140 28.60 11.01 -12.80
C ILE A 140 27.76 10.65 -11.56
N ALA A 141 27.27 11.65 -10.82
CA ALA A 141 26.39 11.42 -9.66
C ALA A 141 24.94 11.07 -10.05
N LEU A 142 24.54 11.37 -11.30
CA LEU A 142 23.18 11.17 -11.82
C LEU A 142 23.00 9.85 -12.58
N SER A 143 24.05 9.06 -12.81
CA SER A 143 23.95 7.82 -13.60
C SER A 143 23.04 6.71 -13.02
N PRO A 144 22.81 6.56 -11.70
CA PRO A 144 21.77 5.67 -11.19
C PRO A 144 20.40 6.36 -11.03
N MET A 145 20.30 7.64 -11.38
CA MET A 145 19.08 8.47 -11.33
C MET A 145 18.61 8.79 -12.75
N SER A 146 17.82 7.90 -13.36
CA SER A 146 16.93 8.30 -14.46
C SER A 146 15.50 8.57 -13.98
N GLY A 147 15.33 8.95 -12.70
CA GLY A 147 14.10 9.59 -12.26
C GLY A 147 13.86 10.83 -13.12
N THR A 148 12.80 10.83 -13.92
CA THR A 148 12.53 11.85 -14.94
C THR A 148 12.54 13.25 -14.32
N LEU A 149 13.45 14.11 -14.78
CA LEU A 149 13.38 15.55 -14.58
C LEU A 149 12.04 16.04 -15.12
N ILE A 150 11.14 16.47 -14.23
CA ILE A 150 9.89 17.11 -14.64
C ILE A 150 10.22 18.56 -15.04
N ASP A 151 10.25 18.80 -16.36
CA ASP A 151 10.18 20.13 -16.95
C ASP A 151 8.74 20.64 -16.79
N LEU A 152 8.57 21.71 -16.00
CA LEU A 152 7.26 22.33 -15.72
C LEU A 152 6.98 23.51 -16.65
N SER A 153 7.61 23.57 -17.83
CA SER A 153 7.56 24.79 -18.63
C SER A 153 7.50 24.54 -20.14
N GLY A 154 6.28 24.35 -20.64
CA GLY A 154 5.93 24.34 -22.05
C GLY A 154 4.47 24.73 -22.28
N ASP A 155 4.30 25.98 -22.72
CA ASP A 155 3.21 26.54 -23.56
C ASP A 155 1.80 26.71 -22.97
N GLU A 156 1.70 27.76 -22.16
CA GLU A 156 0.45 28.37 -21.71
C GLU A 156 -0.18 29.33 -22.75
N ALA A 157 0.48 29.59 -23.87
CA ALA A 157 0.11 30.66 -24.81
C ALA A 157 -0.69 30.22 -26.06
N ASP A 158 -0.69 28.94 -26.46
CA ASP A 158 -1.43 28.48 -27.66
C ASP A 158 -2.85 27.96 -27.35
N ARG A 159 -3.28 28.03 -26.08
CA ARG A 159 -4.55 27.45 -25.60
C ARG A 159 -5.81 28.24 -25.97
N HIS A 160 -5.70 29.39 -26.63
CA HIS A 160 -6.83 30.29 -26.84
C HIS A 160 -7.55 30.20 -28.20
N MET A 161 -7.09 29.38 -29.16
CA MET A 161 -7.67 29.42 -30.52
C MET A 161 -8.39 28.14 -30.98
N HIS A 162 -8.47 27.10 -30.14
CA HIS A 162 -9.25 25.88 -30.43
C HIS A 162 -10.46 25.66 -29.49
N SER A 163 -10.72 26.60 -28.57
CA SER A 163 -11.78 26.49 -27.56
C SER A 163 -13.20 26.80 -28.05
N ALA A 164 -13.39 27.35 -29.26
CA ALA A 164 -14.69 27.85 -29.69
C ALA A 164 -15.52 26.85 -30.53
N ALA A 165 -14.88 25.89 -31.20
CA ALA A 165 -15.56 24.99 -32.16
C ALA A 165 -16.05 23.67 -31.54
N THR A 166 -15.54 23.30 -30.36
CA THR A 166 -15.92 22.06 -29.64
C THR A 166 -17.01 22.28 -28.59
N ALA A 167 -17.48 23.51 -28.42
CA ALA A 167 -18.40 23.91 -27.35
C ALA A 167 -19.87 23.49 -27.55
N PHE A 168 -20.19 22.64 -28.54
CA PHE A 168 -21.57 22.30 -28.87
C PHE A 168 -21.97 20.82 -28.86
N MET A 169 -21.10 19.89 -28.41
CA MET A 169 -21.51 18.50 -28.17
C MET A 169 -20.81 17.89 -26.95
N ASP A 170 -21.60 17.61 -25.90
CA ASP A 170 -21.27 17.00 -24.59
C ASP A 170 -20.31 17.77 -23.66
N ALA A 171 -20.89 18.53 -22.74
CA ALA A 171 -20.21 19.01 -21.53
C ALA A 171 -20.01 17.83 -20.56
N ASP A 172 -19.03 16.98 -20.85
CA ASP A 172 -18.67 15.83 -20.02
C ASP A 172 -17.89 16.31 -18.78
N VAL A 173 -18.52 16.27 -17.60
CA VAL A 173 -17.84 16.56 -16.34
C VAL A 173 -16.78 15.47 -16.11
N LYS A 174 -15.53 15.83 -16.37
CA LYS A 174 -14.35 14.98 -16.14
C LYS A 174 -14.36 14.37 -14.72
N THR A 175 -14.64 13.07 -14.64
CA THR A 175 -14.70 12.33 -13.36
C THR A 175 -13.30 12.21 -12.72
N PRO A 176 -13.09 12.65 -11.46
CA PRO A 176 -11.78 12.59 -10.80
C PRO A 176 -11.27 11.15 -10.56
N ILE A 177 -9.95 10.98 -10.67
CA ILE A 177 -9.24 9.75 -10.29
C ILE A 177 -8.38 10.06 -9.07
N VAL A 178 -8.72 9.51 -7.92
CA VAL A 178 -8.04 9.80 -6.66
C VAL A 178 -7.07 8.69 -6.31
N MET A 179 -5.79 9.01 -6.29
CA MET A 179 -4.70 8.06 -6.07
C MET A 179 -4.25 8.06 -4.61
N LEU A 180 -4.44 6.94 -3.91
CA LEU A 180 -4.22 6.81 -2.47
C LEU A 180 -2.94 6.02 -2.16
N HIS A 181 -1.97 6.69 -1.54
CA HIS A 181 -0.68 6.10 -1.21
C HIS A 181 -0.76 5.07 -0.07
N GLY A 182 0.29 4.25 0.10
CA GLY A 182 0.42 3.29 1.20
C GLY A 182 0.94 3.86 2.52
N ILE A 183 1.48 2.97 3.35
CA ILE A 183 2.36 3.32 4.47
C ILE A 183 3.62 4.03 3.95
N PHE A 184 4.12 5.04 4.68
CA PHE A 184 5.25 5.89 4.28
C PHE A 184 5.10 6.67 2.96
N GLY A 185 3.96 6.55 2.29
CA GLY A 185 3.65 7.34 1.10
C GLY A 185 3.31 8.79 1.42
N PHE A 186 3.18 9.59 0.35
CA PHE A 186 2.99 11.03 0.44
C PHE A 186 2.20 11.56 -0.76
N GLY A 187 1.55 12.72 -0.57
CA GLY A 187 0.81 13.42 -1.63
C GLY A 187 1.67 14.30 -2.54
N LYS A 188 1.07 14.88 -3.59
CA LYS A 188 1.77 15.68 -4.63
C LYS A 188 2.53 16.90 -4.10
N GLU A 189 2.13 17.43 -2.94
CA GLU A 189 2.73 18.63 -2.33
C GLU A 189 3.96 18.32 -1.45
N LYS A 190 4.31 17.04 -1.30
CA LYS A 190 5.39 16.57 -0.43
C LYS A 190 6.61 16.15 -1.24
N PHE A 191 7.80 16.26 -0.63
CA PHE A 191 9.10 16.00 -1.26
C PHE A 191 9.39 16.80 -2.54
N GLY A 192 8.82 18.00 -2.66
CA GLY A 192 9.09 18.92 -3.77
C GLY A 192 8.66 18.33 -5.12
N LYS A 193 9.63 18.03 -6.00
CA LYS A 193 9.38 17.45 -7.33
C LYS A 193 9.34 15.91 -7.36
N LEU A 194 9.61 15.24 -6.25
CA LEU A 194 9.60 13.77 -6.21
C LEU A 194 8.15 13.27 -6.23
N SER A 195 7.86 12.28 -7.07
CA SER A 195 6.54 11.67 -7.16
C SER A 195 6.52 10.30 -6.48
N TYR A 196 5.59 10.11 -5.53
CA TYR A 196 5.28 8.79 -4.98
C TYR A 196 4.79 7.86 -6.09
N TRP A 197 4.01 8.37 -7.03
CA TRP A 197 3.40 7.60 -8.11
C TRP A 197 4.27 7.53 -9.37
N GLY A 198 5.55 7.90 -9.29
CA GLY A 198 6.49 7.81 -10.41
C GLY A 198 6.09 8.65 -11.64
N GLY A 199 5.31 9.71 -11.43
CA GLY A 199 4.79 10.58 -12.50
C GLY A 199 3.53 10.05 -13.19
N ALA A 200 2.94 8.94 -12.75
CA ALA A 200 1.68 8.44 -13.29
C ALA A 200 0.55 9.48 -13.19
N GLU A 201 0.53 10.27 -12.12
CA GLU A 201 -0.43 11.35 -11.91
C GLU A 201 -0.38 12.47 -12.96
N LEU A 202 0.69 12.55 -13.76
CA LEU A 202 0.82 13.52 -14.85
C LEU A 202 0.21 13.03 -16.17
N LYS A 203 -0.18 11.76 -16.25
CA LYS A 203 -0.75 11.17 -17.48
C LYS A 203 -2.21 11.56 -17.74
N ASP A 204 -2.90 12.10 -16.74
CA ASP A 204 -4.32 12.45 -16.83
C ASP A 204 -4.60 13.64 -15.89
N ASP A 205 -5.17 14.71 -16.44
CA ASP A 205 -5.37 15.98 -15.73
C ASP A 205 -6.45 15.90 -14.62
N ARG A 206 -7.18 14.78 -14.55
CA ARG A 206 -8.23 14.50 -13.56
C ARG A 206 -7.69 13.84 -12.29
N VAL A 207 -6.39 13.58 -12.23
CA VAL A 207 -5.80 12.84 -11.12
C VAL A 207 -5.58 13.74 -9.90
N LEU A 208 -6.10 13.28 -8.75
CA LEU A 208 -5.89 13.89 -7.45
C LEU A 208 -5.01 12.98 -6.59
N VAL A 209 -4.02 13.55 -5.89
CA VAL A 209 -3.04 12.80 -5.09
C VAL A 209 -2.99 13.38 -3.67
N PRO A 210 -3.94 13.00 -2.79
CA PRO A 210 -4.01 13.52 -1.43
C PRO A 210 -2.82 13.09 -0.57
N ASP A 211 -2.39 13.99 0.34
CA ASP A 211 -1.51 13.68 1.46
C ASP A 211 -2.34 13.36 2.71
N LEU A 212 -2.43 12.07 3.06
CA LEU A 212 -3.30 11.58 4.15
C LEU A 212 -2.52 11.20 5.41
N GLY A 213 -1.20 11.38 5.42
CA GLY A 213 -0.34 10.95 6.53
C GLY A 213 0.25 9.56 6.31
N ALA A 214 1.56 9.46 6.51
CA ALA A 214 2.35 8.26 6.24
C ALA A 214 2.11 7.11 7.23
N LEU A 215 1.76 7.41 8.50
CA LEU A 215 1.61 6.41 9.58
C LEU A 215 0.25 6.43 10.26
N THR A 216 -0.62 7.36 9.88
CA THR A 216 -1.98 7.51 10.40
C THR A 216 -2.85 6.28 10.12
N SER A 217 -3.78 5.95 11.03
CA SER A 217 -4.68 4.80 10.90
C SER A 217 -5.54 4.86 9.62
N ILE A 218 -6.01 3.71 9.17
CA ILE A 218 -6.87 3.59 7.97
C ILE A 218 -8.16 4.41 8.16
N HIS A 219 -8.72 4.40 9.37
CA HIS A 219 -9.91 5.18 9.71
C HIS A 219 -9.67 6.68 9.58
N ASP A 220 -8.62 7.18 10.20
CA ASP A 220 -8.36 8.62 10.24
C ASP A 220 -7.95 9.13 8.86
N ARG A 221 -7.26 8.29 8.07
CA ARG A 221 -7.00 8.54 6.63
C ARG A 221 -8.29 8.57 5.80
N ALA A 222 -9.25 7.68 6.07
CA ALA A 222 -10.54 7.67 5.37
C ALA A 222 -11.37 8.91 5.70
N ARG A 223 -11.36 9.36 6.96
CA ARG A 223 -11.95 10.64 7.38
C ARG A 223 -11.29 11.81 6.67
N ALA A 224 -9.95 11.88 6.68
CA ALA A 224 -9.21 12.95 6.01
C ALA A 224 -9.50 12.99 4.51
N LEU A 225 -9.58 11.84 3.85
CA LEU A 225 -9.88 11.74 2.42
C LEU A 225 -11.26 12.31 2.06
N PHE A 226 -12.27 12.09 2.90
CA PHE A 226 -13.59 12.68 2.68
C PHE A 226 -13.52 14.21 2.61
N TYR A 227 -12.89 14.85 3.60
CA TYR A 227 -12.80 16.31 3.65
C TYR A 227 -11.80 16.88 2.64
N TYR A 228 -10.75 16.13 2.28
CA TYR A 228 -9.89 16.49 1.15
C TYR A 228 -10.69 16.69 -0.14
N LEU A 229 -11.67 15.81 -0.41
CA LEU A 229 -12.53 15.92 -1.58
C LEU A 229 -13.65 16.95 -1.36
N LYS A 230 -14.43 16.80 -0.29
CA LYS A 230 -15.65 17.56 -0.07
C LYS A 230 -15.42 19.00 0.42
N GLY A 231 -14.28 19.24 1.06
CA GLY A 231 -14.00 20.46 1.80
C GLY A 231 -14.48 20.40 3.25
N GLY A 232 -13.89 21.23 4.11
CA GLY A 232 -14.22 21.34 5.54
C GLY A 232 -13.11 20.84 6.46
N THR A 233 -13.41 20.85 7.77
CA THR A 233 -12.48 20.41 8.81
C THR A 233 -12.66 18.94 9.10
N VAL A 234 -11.56 18.17 9.09
CA VAL A 234 -11.60 16.75 9.39
C VAL A 234 -12.19 16.52 10.77
N TYR A 235 -13.26 15.72 10.84
CA TYR A 235 -13.87 15.28 12.08
C TYR A 235 -13.66 13.77 12.25
N TYR A 236 -12.89 13.39 13.27
CA TYR A 236 -12.56 12.00 13.61
C TYR A 236 -13.62 11.34 14.51
N GLY A 237 -14.42 12.15 15.22
CA GLY A 237 -15.45 11.72 16.17
C GLY A 237 -15.01 11.88 17.63
N ASP A 238 -15.89 12.42 18.47
CA ASP A 238 -15.61 12.69 19.89
C ASP A 238 -15.26 11.43 20.69
N ASP A 239 -16.02 10.34 20.51
CA ASP A 239 -15.77 9.08 21.21
C ASP A 239 -14.39 8.50 20.86
N ARG A 240 -14.04 8.55 19.57
CA ARG A 240 -12.75 8.05 19.05
C ARG A 240 -11.59 8.89 19.58
N ALA A 241 -11.76 10.22 19.56
CA ALA A 241 -10.78 11.16 20.08
C ALA A 241 -10.51 10.95 21.58
N LYS A 242 -11.56 10.65 22.35
CA LYS A 242 -11.45 10.29 23.76
C LYS A 242 -10.78 8.93 23.96
N GLU A 243 -11.16 7.92 23.18
CA GLU A 243 -10.60 6.56 23.26
C GLU A 243 -9.09 6.56 22.98
N PHE A 244 -8.65 7.29 21.96
CA PHE A 244 -7.25 7.29 21.51
C PHE A 244 -6.43 8.49 21.98
N GLY A 245 -7.01 9.41 22.75
CA GLY A 245 -6.31 10.53 23.38
C GLY A 245 -5.77 11.55 22.39
N HIS A 246 -6.57 11.93 21.39
CA HIS A 246 -6.22 12.95 20.40
C HIS A 246 -7.36 13.97 20.19
N SER A 247 -7.12 15.01 19.39
CA SER A 247 -8.13 16.01 19.04
C SER A 247 -9.29 15.39 18.24
N PRO A 248 -10.56 15.77 18.49
CA PRO A 248 -11.70 15.33 17.67
C PRO A 248 -11.66 15.86 16.24
N THR A 249 -10.92 16.94 16.01
CA THR A 249 -10.75 17.56 14.70
C THR A 249 -9.30 17.56 14.23
N GLY A 250 -9.13 17.54 12.91
CA GLY A 250 -7.84 17.58 12.22
C GLY A 250 -7.68 18.80 11.31
N ARG A 251 -7.01 18.60 10.16
CA ARG A 251 -6.76 19.65 9.17
C ARG A 251 -8.07 20.15 8.53
N THR A 252 -8.05 21.39 8.05
CA THR A 252 -9.12 21.96 7.22
C THR A 252 -8.69 21.95 5.76
N TYR A 253 -9.58 21.53 4.89
CA TYR A 253 -9.37 21.45 3.44
C TYR A 253 -10.38 22.36 2.72
N GLU A 254 -9.94 23.00 1.64
CA GLU A 254 -10.83 23.77 0.75
C GLU A 254 -11.81 22.85 -0.02
N GLY A 255 -11.38 21.62 -0.32
CA GLY A 255 -12.15 20.64 -1.07
C GLY A 255 -11.79 20.62 -2.56
N HIS A 256 -11.20 19.53 -3.01
CA HIS A 256 -10.78 19.37 -4.41
C HIS A 256 -11.91 18.91 -5.35
N HIS A 257 -13.05 18.49 -4.80
CA HIS A 257 -14.24 18.11 -5.54
C HIS A 257 -15.50 18.41 -4.69
N PRO A 258 -15.84 19.69 -4.40
CA PRO A 258 -16.91 20.03 -3.45
C PRO A 258 -18.31 19.56 -3.88
N GLN A 259 -18.54 19.40 -5.19
CA GLN A 259 -19.75 18.85 -5.77
C GLN A 259 -19.86 17.32 -5.64
N TRP A 260 -18.87 16.65 -5.03
CA TRP A 260 -18.85 15.19 -4.89
C TRP A 260 -20.15 14.67 -4.28
N ASP A 261 -20.84 13.82 -5.05
CA ASP A 261 -22.04 13.11 -4.67
C ASP A 261 -22.22 11.86 -5.58
N GLU A 262 -23.41 11.25 -5.57
CA GLU A 262 -23.71 10.08 -6.40
C GLU A 262 -23.81 10.38 -7.92
N HIS A 263 -24.04 11.65 -8.28
CA HIS A 263 -24.11 12.16 -9.65
C HIS A 263 -22.75 12.68 -10.14
N HIS A 264 -21.87 13.05 -9.21
CA HIS A 264 -20.50 13.46 -9.43
C HIS A 264 -19.51 12.53 -8.71
N PRO A 265 -19.57 11.21 -8.93
CA PRO A 265 -18.77 10.25 -8.17
C PRO A 265 -17.28 10.29 -8.56
N VAL A 266 -16.45 9.48 -7.89
CA VAL A 266 -15.00 9.39 -8.15
C VAL A 266 -14.52 7.96 -8.38
N HIS A 267 -13.34 7.83 -9.00
CA HIS A 267 -12.58 6.59 -9.05
C HIS A 267 -11.46 6.62 -8.01
N PHE A 268 -11.22 5.51 -7.31
CA PHE A 268 -10.07 5.34 -6.43
C PHE A 268 -9.04 4.39 -7.03
N VAL A 269 -7.76 4.75 -6.94
CA VAL A 269 -6.61 3.89 -7.23
C VAL A 269 -5.74 3.85 -5.98
N GLY A 270 -5.76 2.77 -5.22
CA GLY A 270 -5.04 2.64 -3.97
C GLY A 270 -3.83 1.71 -4.09
N HIS A 271 -2.66 2.17 -3.65
CA HIS A 271 -1.48 1.32 -3.48
C HIS A 271 -1.34 0.87 -2.03
N SER A 272 -0.95 -0.39 -1.80
CA SER A 272 -0.67 -0.91 -0.45
C SER A 272 -1.86 -0.72 0.51
N THR A 273 -1.73 0.04 1.61
CA THR A 273 -2.85 0.36 2.51
C THR A 273 -3.86 1.35 1.94
N GLY A 274 -3.51 2.11 0.89
CA GLY A 274 -4.39 3.10 0.28
C GLY A 274 -5.70 2.50 -0.23
N VAL A 275 -5.70 1.23 -0.67
CA VAL A 275 -6.95 0.56 -1.06
C VAL A 275 -7.87 0.32 0.14
N GLN A 276 -7.33 0.00 1.31
CA GLN A 276 -8.15 -0.18 2.51
C GLN A 276 -8.79 1.15 2.92
N VAL A 277 -8.08 2.27 2.75
CA VAL A 277 -8.62 3.62 2.97
C VAL A 277 -9.82 3.88 2.04
N ALA A 278 -9.70 3.58 0.74
CA ALA A 278 -10.82 3.72 -0.20
C ALA A 278 -12.02 2.84 0.19
N ARG A 279 -11.77 1.57 0.55
CA ARG A 279 -12.82 0.63 0.96
C ARG A 279 -13.53 1.10 2.23
N LEU A 280 -12.79 1.55 3.22
CA LEU A 280 -13.37 2.05 4.47
C LEU A 280 -14.15 3.34 4.24
N LEU A 281 -13.61 4.28 3.45
CA LEU A 281 -14.34 5.49 3.08
C LEU A 281 -15.67 5.14 2.44
N GLN A 282 -15.68 4.22 1.46
CA GLN A 282 -16.93 3.78 0.83
C GLN A 282 -17.92 3.20 1.85
N GLN A 283 -17.45 2.40 2.80
CA GLN A 283 -18.27 1.87 3.88
C GLN A 283 -18.84 2.99 4.77
N LEU A 284 -18.04 3.99 5.14
CA LEU A 284 -18.48 5.14 5.94
C LEU A 284 -19.50 6.01 5.22
N LEU A 285 -19.38 6.14 3.88
CA LEU A 285 -20.38 6.83 3.05
C LEU A 285 -21.72 6.10 3.07
N ALA A 286 -21.71 4.77 2.90
CA ALA A 286 -22.93 3.95 2.96
C ALA A 286 -23.61 4.00 4.34
N GLU A 287 -22.82 4.05 5.40
CA GLU A 287 -23.28 4.15 6.79
C GLU A 287 -23.65 5.59 7.21
N LYS A 288 -23.57 6.57 6.31
CA LYS A 288 -23.85 7.99 6.57
C LYS A 288 -23.09 8.57 7.76
N LYS A 289 -21.80 8.23 7.87
CA LYS A 289 -20.96 8.61 9.03
C LYS A 289 -20.39 10.03 8.96
N PHE A 290 -20.79 10.84 7.98
CA PHE A 290 -20.34 12.23 7.80
C PHE A 290 -21.50 13.20 8.10
N PRO A 291 -21.56 13.78 9.31
CA PRO A 291 -22.65 14.67 9.71
C PRO A 291 -22.84 15.83 8.74
N GLY A 292 -24.09 16.18 8.44
CA GLY A 292 -24.43 17.25 7.49
C GLY A 292 -24.37 16.84 6.02
N HIS A 293 -24.06 15.57 5.71
CA HIS A 293 -24.00 15.05 4.35
C HIS A 293 -24.85 13.78 4.19
N GLU A 294 -25.77 13.78 3.23
CA GLU A 294 -26.54 12.61 2.85
C GLU A 294 -25.74 11.73 1.88
N THR A 295 -24.77 10.98 2.42
CA THR A 295 -23.86 10.15 1.64
C THR A 295 -24.42 8.77 1.33
N ASN A 296 -23.89 8.12 0.29
CA ASN A 296 -24.12 6.69 0.01
C ASN A 296 -22.92 6.06 -0.73
N GLU A 297 -22.91 4.73 -0.88
CA GLU A 297 -21.83 3.98 -1.53
C GLU A 297 -21.61 4.33 -3.02
N ASN A 298 -22.64 4.87 -3.68
CA ASN A 298 -22.64 5.19 -5.11
C ASN A 298 -21.94 6.54 -5.40
N TRP A 299 -21.32 7.16 -4.40
CA TRP A 299 -20.37 8.26 -4.59
C TRP A 299 -19.02 7.75 -5.16
N VAL A 300 -18.86 6.43 -5.27
CA VAL A 300 -17.67 5.75 -5.80
C VAL A 300 -18.04 4.90 -7.02
N ILE A 301 -17.35 5.11 -8.15
CA ILE A 301 -17.54 4.29 -9.36
C ILE A 301 -16.68 3.03 -9.28
N SER A 302 -15.40 3.17 -8.95
CA SER A 302 -14.49 2.03 -8.90
C SER A 302 -13.40 2.16 -7.85
N ILE A 303 -12.88 1.02 -7.40
CA ILE A 303 -11.69 0.91 -6.56
C ILE A 303 -10.70 -0.03 -7.25
N THR A 304 -9.54 0.50 -7.63
CA THR A 304 -8.42 -0.27 -8.16
C THR A 304 -7.34 -0.42 -7.09
N SER A 305 -6.89 -1.64 -6.87
CA SER A 305 -5.87 -2.02 -5.90
C SER A 305 -4.56 -2.32 -6.61
N LEU A 306 -3.48 -1.64 -6.22
CA LEU A 306 -2.12 -1.90 -6.65
C LEU A 306 -1.32 -2.42 -5.47
N SER A 307 -0.98 -3.70 -5.49
CA SER A 307 -0.30 -4.37 -4.40
C SER A 307 -0.99 -4.13 -3.04
N GLY A 308 -2.32 -4.23 -3.01
CA GLY A 308 -3.12 -3.77 -1.86
C GLY A 308 -3.10 -4.73 -0.66
N ALA A 309 -3.12 -4.21 0.56
CA ALA A 309 -3.13 -5.04 1.77
C ALA A 309 -4.55 -5.54 2.14
N LEU A 310 -5.27 -6.21 1.24
CA LEU A 310 -6.71 -6.50 1.42
C LEU A 310 -7.01 -7.52 2.53
N ASN A 311 -6.02 -8.32 2.95
CA ASN A 311 -6.15 -9.31 4.03
C ASN A 311 -5.07 -9.14 5.13
N GLY A 312 -4.38 -7.99 5.18
CA GLY A 312 -3.28 -7.74 6.12
C GLY A 312 -1.95 -8.35 5.66
N THR A 313 -0.95 -8.42 6.52
CA THR A 313 0.35 -9.01 6.16
C THR A 313 1.08 -9.61 7.36
N THR A 314 1.90 -10.62 7.09
CA THR A 314 2.83 -11.16 8.10
C THR A 314 4.03 -10.24 8.37
N ARG A 315 4.29 -9.25 7.49
CA ARG A 315 5.42 -8.31 7.62
C ARG A 315 5.41 -7.51 8.92
N VAL A 316 4.23 -7.09 9.39
CA VAL A 316 4.12 -6.30 10.63
C VAL A 316 4.74 -7.02 11.83
N HIS A 317 4.68 -8.36 11.83
CA HIS A 317 5.24 -9.17 12.91
C HIS A 317 6.77 -9.29 12.87
N MET A 318 7.36 -9.14 11.68
CA MET A 318 8.81 -9.08 11.50
C MET A 318 9.34 -7.69 11.87
N ASP A 319 8.56 -6.65 11.57
CA ASP A 319 8.92 -5.27 11.88
C ASP A 319 8.78 -4.97 13.39
N GLY A 320 7.93 -5.72 14.10
CA GLY A 320 7.94 -5.74 15.57
C GLY A 320 6.59 -5.82 16.27
N ILE A 321 5.48 -5.98 15.54
CA ILE A 321 4.16 -6.23 16.15
C ILE A 321 4.10 -7.66 16.68
N ASN A 322 3.57 -7.87 17.88
CA ASN A 322 3.40 -9.19 18.45
C ASN A 322 2.32 -9.99 17.72
N GLU A 323 2.23 -11.29 18.00
CA GLU A 323 1.25 -12.16 17.35
C GLU A 323 -0.20 -11.82 17.74
N ASP A 324 -0.40 -10.99 18.79
CA ASP A 324 -1.72 -10.39 19.10
C ASP A 324 -2.19 -9.34 18.08
N GLY A 325 -1.32 -8.94 17.13
CA GLY A 325 -1.61 -7.94 16.10
C GLY A 325 -1.68 -6.50 16.59
N CYS A 326 -1.48 -6.26 17.89
CA CYS A 326 -1.76 -4.97 18.54
C CYS A 326 -0.53 -4.39 19.24
N THR A 327 0.21 -5.20 20.00
CA THR A 327 1.29 -4.69 20.85
C THR A 327 2.64 -4.74 20.14
N MET A 328 3.53 -3.81 20.46
CA MET A 328 4.87 -3.74 19.88
C MET A 328 5.89 -4.39 20.81
N ARG A 329 6.84 -5.15 20.25
CA ARG A 329 7.99 -5.71 20.98
C ARG A 329 8.87 -4.59 21.56
N THR A 330 9.54 -4.89 22.67
CA THR A 330 10.43 -3.95 23.37
C THR A 330 11.68 -3.62 22.56
N VAL A 331 12.21 -4.58 21.81
CA VAL A 331 13.41 -4.43 20.98
C VAL A 331 13.09 -4.90 19.56
N CYS A 332 12.90 -3.95 18.65
CA CYS A 332 12.59 -4.22 17.24
C CYS A 332 12.79 -2.97 16.37
N LEU A 333 12.72 -3.14 15.05
CA LEU A 333 12.86 -2.05 14.08
C LEU A 333 11.77 -0.97 14.26
N LEU A 334 10.54 -1.37 14.56
CA LEU A 334 9.44 -0.43 14.80
C LEU A 334 9.67 0.48 16.01
N GLN A 335 10.38 0.03 17.06
CA GLN A 335 10.72 0.91 18.20
C GLN A 335 11.69 2.02 17.78
N VAL A 336 12.66 1.71 16.91
CA VAL A 336 13.57 2.72 16.35
C VAL A 336 12.79 3.72 15.51
N CYS A 337 11.90 3.23 14.64
CA CYS A 337 11.01 4.08 13.84
C CYS A 337 10.11 4.96 14.73
N ARG A 338 9.49 4.38 15.75
CA ARG A 338 8.64 5.08 16.73
C ARG A 338 9.38 6.24 17.37
N ILE A 339 10.57 6.00 17.90
CA ILE A 339 11.38 7.05 18.56
C ILE A 339 11.73 8.15 17.56
N ALA A 340 12.18 7.80 16.35
CA ALA A 340 12.51 8.77 15.32
C ALA A 340 11.30 9.65 14.94
N VAL A 341 10.12 9.05 14.75
CA VAL A 341 8.88 9.76 14.44
C VAL A 341 8.45 10.68 15.58
N LEU A 342 8.51 10.20 16.83
CA LEU A 342 8.15 11.03 17.99
C LEU A 342 9.07 12.24 18.15
N ILE A 343 10.38 12.07 17.93
CA ILE A 343 11.34 13.18 17.93
C ILE A 343 11.03 14.14 16.77
N TYR A 344 10.78 13.62 15.57
CA TYR A 344 10.43 14.43 14.39
C TYR A 344 9.19 15.31 14.64
N GLU A 345 8.09 14.69 15.07
CA GLU A 345 6.80 15.36 15.33
C GLU A 345 6.91 16.37 16.49
N TRP A 346 7.79 16.10 17.46
CA TRP A 346 8.05 17.01 18.57
C TRP A 346 8.92 18.21 18.20
N ILE A 347 9.95 18.03 17.37
CA ILE A 347 10.78 19.15 16.91
C ILE A 347 9.91 20.18 16.16
N ASP A 348 8.92 19.69 15.39
CA ASP A 348 7.94 20.52 14.64
C ASP A 348 8.62 21.65 13.85
N PHE A 349 9.68 21.28 13.12
CA PHE A 349 10.41 22.24 12.30
C PHE A 349 9.60 22.52 11.03
N GLY A 350 9.05 23.72 10.92
CA GLY A 350 8.08 24.07 9.88
C GLY A 350 8.51 23.78 8.43
N LEU A 351 9.82 23.89 8.11
CA LEU A 351 10.34 23.52 6.79
C LEU A 351 10.26 22.01 6.55
N LEU A 352 10.60 21.21 7.57
CA LEU A 352 10.62 19.76 7.49
C LEU A 352 9.19 19.19 7.38
N ASN A 353 8.23 19.78 8.10
CA ASN A 353 6.81 19.39 8.08
C ASN A 353 6.10 19.78 6.77
N ARG A 354 6.56 20.84 6.11
CA ARG A 354 6.15 21.14 4.72
C ARG A 354 6.67 20.07 3.77
N PHE A 355 7.90 19.61 3.97
CA PHE A 355 8.57 18.63 3.10
C PHE A 355 7.99 17.21 3.21
N TYR A 356 7.69 16.74 4.43
CA TYR A 356 7.08 15.43 4.69
C TYR A 356 6.25 15.49 5.97
N GLY A 357 5.36 14.52 6.24
CA GLY A 357 4.64 14.48 7.51
C GLY A 357 4.09 13.08 7.81
N PHE A 358 4.18 12.65 9.07
CA PHE A 358 3.68 11.32 9.45
C PHE A 358 2.17 11.30 9.68
N GLY A 359 1.53 12.47 9.79
CA GLY A 359 0.09 12.65 9.87
C GLY A 359 -0.48 12.54 11.29
N PHE A 360 0.30 12.95 12.29
CA PHE A 360 -0.09 12.96 13.70
C PHE A 360 -0.42 14.36 14.24
N ASP A 361 -0.77 15.32 13.38
CA ASP A 361 -1.05 16.72 13.79
C ASP A 361 -2.11 16.81 14.90
N HIS A 362 -3.13 15.95 14.84
CA HIS A 362 -4.24 15.90 15.79
C HIS A 362 -3.84 15.38 17.18
N TYR A 363 -2.64 14.82 17.34
CA TYR A 363 -2.04 14.48 18.64
C TYR A 363 -1.29 15.64 19.29
N ASN A 364 -1.09 16.78 18.60
CA ASN A 364 -0.50 17.99 19.16
C ASN A 364 0.90 17.79 19.79
N LEU A 365 1.76 16.99 19.16
CA LEU A 365 3.05 16.55 19.71
C LEU A 365 4.16 17.61 19.71
N SER A 366 3.99 18.70 18.96
CA SER A 366 4.95 19.81 18.82
C SER A 366 5.51 20.29 20.17
N TRP A 367 6.81 20.61 20.22
CA TRP A 367 7.48 21.19 21.40
C TRP A 367 6.75 22.41 21.95
N ARG A 368 6.16 23.24 21.07
CA ARG A 368 5.41 24.44 21.46
C ARG A 368 4.16 24.11 22.28
N LYS A 369 3.58 22.93 22.08
CA LYS A 369 2.36 22.45 22.74
C LYS A 369 2.66 21.48 23.88
N ALA A 370 3.53 20.50 23.64
CA ALA A 370 3.80 19.38 24.53
C ALA A 370 5.02 19.59 25.47
N GLY A 371 5.98 20.43 25.08
CA GLY A 371 7.23 20.66 25.82
C GLY A 371 8.07 19.39 26.05
N LEU A 372 9.10 19.47 26.90
CA LEU A 372 9.97 18.32 27.19
C LEU A 372 9.25 17.19 27.93
N LYS A 373 8.35 17.56 28.85
CA LYS A 373 7.56 16.59 29.62
C LYS A 373 6.66 15.75 28.71
N GLY A 374 6.05 16.37 27.69
CA GLY A 374 5.25 15.68 26.69
C GLY A 374 6.08 14.68 25.87
N LEU A 375 7.29 15.06 25.43
CA LEU A 375 8.20 14.14 24.74
C LEU A 375 8.58 12.94 25.61
N ILE A 376 8.93 13.16 26.88
CA ILE A 376 9.27 12.06 27.79
C ILE A 376 8.05 11.15 27.98
N SER A 377 6.85 11.72 28.13
CA SER A 377 5.60 10.96 28.26
C SER A 377 5.34 10.07 27.04
N THR A 378 5.52 10.60 25.83
CA THR A 378 5.30 9.83 24.59
C THR A 378 6.38 8.78 24.34
N LEU A 379 7.65 9.09 24.64
CA LEU A 379 8.75 8.12 24.54
C LEU A 379 8.56 6.94 25.51
N LEU A 380 8.09 7.20 26.73
CA LEU A 380 7.74 6.18 27.73
C LEU A 380 6.43 5.42 27.43
N GLY A 381 5.72 5.78 26.35
CA GLY A 381 4.48 5.10 25.96
C GLY A 381 3.28 5.40 26.88
N ARG A 382 3.29 6.55 27.58
CA ARG A 382 2.17 6.98 28.43
C ARG A 382 1.11 7.78 27.67
N SER A 383 1.46 8.35 26.53
CA SER A 383 0.58 9.15 25.67
C SER A 383 1.03 9.11 24.21
N GLY A 384 0.15 9.48 23.27
CA GLY A 384 0.49 9.65 21.86
C GLY A 384 0.12 8.46 20.97
N PRO A 385 0.42 8.55 19.66
CA PRO A 385 -0.18 7.70 18.63
C PRO A 385 0.18 6.21 18.72
N PHE A 386 1.30 5.88 19.35
CA PHE A 386 1.83 4.52 19.43
C PHE A 386 1.43 3.79 20.73
N THR A 387 0.60 4.41 21.57
CA THR A 387 0.10 3.79 22.82
C THR A 387 -1.12 2.91 22.60
N SER A 388 -1.80 3.10 21.48
CA SER A 388 -2.99 2.38 21.08
C SER A 388 -2.80 1.71 19.73
N THR A 389 -3.85 1.07 19.22
CA THR A 389 -3.89 0.51 17.87
C THR A 389 -4.22 1.53 16.79
N ASN A 390 -4.43 2.83 17.13
CA ASN A 390 -4.86 3.86 16.18
C ASN A 390 -3.72 4.43 15.32
N TRP A 391 -3.03 3.53 14.60
CA TRP A 391 -2.01 3.85 13.60
C TRP A 391 -1.86 2.67 12.62
N ILE A 392 -1.15 2.88 11.52
CA ILE A 392 -1.29 2.03 10.33
C ILE A 392 -0.74 0.59 10.47
N LEU A 393 0.20 0.33 11.38
CA LEU A 393 0.83 -1.00 11.51
C LEU A 393 -0.11 -2.03 12.16
N PRO A 394 -0.75 -1.75 13.31
CA PRO A 394 -1.78 -2.64 13.85
C PRO A 394 -2.93 -2.92 12.88
N ASP A 395 -3.36 -1.90 12.12
CA ASP A 395 -4.40 -2.04 11.09
C ASP A 395 -4.01 -3.06 9.99
N LEU A 396 -2.71 -3.19 9.72
CA LEU A 396 -2.15 -4.09 8.72
C LEU A 396 -1.98 -5.54 9.22
N SER A 397 -2.22 -5.82 10.50
CA SER A 397 -2.20 -7.20 10.99
C SER A 397 -3.33 -8.02 10.38
N ILE A 398 -3.11 -9.34 10.25
CA ILE A 398 -4.13 -10.27 9.77
C ILE A 398 -5.36 -10.22 10.69
N HIS A 399 -5.15 -10.15 12.01
CA HIS A 399 -6.20 -10.04 13.02
C HIS A 399 -7.10 -8.81 12.79
N SER A 400 -6.50 -7.62 12.69
CA SER A 400 -7.25 -6.38 12.45
C SER A 400 -7.96 -6.40 11.10
N THR A 401 -7.33 -6.96 10.07
CA THR A 401 -7.93 -7.01 8.74
C THR A 401 -9.12 -7.98 8.67
N ILE A 402 -9.14 -9.04 9.48
CA ILE A 402 -10.32 -9.90 9.61
C ILE A 402 -11.52 -9.10 10.14
N GLU A 403 -11.34 -8.35 11.23
CA GLU A 403 -12.41 -7.50 11.79
C GLU A 403 -12.81 -6.40 10.81
N PHE A 404 -11.85 -5.82 10.08
CA PHE A 404 -12.10 -4.87 9.02
C PHE A 404 -12.98 -5.47 7.91
N ASN A 405 -12.63 -6.65 7.39
CA ASN A 405 -13.35 -7.30 6.30
C ASN A 405 -14.73 -7.82 6.72
N LYS A 406 -14.96 -8.15 8.00
CA LYS A 406 -16.32 -8.44 8.51
C LYS A 406 -17.26 -7.25 8.36
N ARG A 407 -16.75 -6.03 8.52
CA ARG A 407 -17.55 -4.80 8.43
C ARG A 407 -17.64 -4.25 7.01
N VAL A 408 -16.53 -4.23 6.28
CA VAL A 408 -16.38 -3.49 5.02
C VAL A 408 -16.76 -4.36 3.82
N LYS A 409 -17.87 -4.01 3.15
CA LYS A 409 -18.50 -4.83 2.10
C LYS A 409 -17.97 -4.50 0.68
N THR A 410 -18.24 -5.41 -0.26
CA THR A 410 -18.19 -5.13 -1.70
C THR A 410 -19.57 -4.67 -2.17
N TYR A 411 -19.67 -3.51 -2.81
CA TYR A 411 -20.94 -2.91 -3.21
C TYR A 411 -21.34 -3.27 -4.65
N PRO A 412 -22.62 -3.58 -4.92
CA PRO A 412 -23.07 -4.15 -6.20
C PRO A 412 -22.95 -3.19 -7.40
N ASN A 413 -22.83 -1.89 -7.17
CA ASN A 413 -22.76 -0.86 -8.21
C ASN A 413 -21.34 -0.28 -8.41
N THR A 414 -20.33 -0.87 -7.77
CA THR A 414 -18.94 -0.42 -7.81
C THR A 414 -18.05 -1.45 -8.49
N PHE A 415 -17.12 -1.00 -9.32
CA PHE A 415 -16.15 -1.88 -9.98
C PHE A 415 -14.90 -2.05 -9.13
N TYR A 416 -14.41 -3.28 -9.00
CA TYR A 416 -13.22 -3.56 -8.19
C TYR A 416 -12.16 -4.28 -9.03
N PHE A 417 -10.93 -3.78 -8.97
CA PHE A 417 -9.79 -4.36 -9.68
C PHE A 417 -8.63 -4.56 -8.72
N SER A 418 -7.83 -5.61 -8.89
CA SER A 418 -6.62 -5.83 -8.10
C SER A 418 -5.45 -6.36 -8.90
N TYR A 419 -4.31 -5.71 -8.72
CA TYR A 419 -3.01 -6.14 -9.24
C TYR A 419 -2.17 -6.61 -8.07
N ALA A 420 -2.09 -7.93 -7.91
CA ALA A 420 -1.32 -8.58 -6.87
C ALA A 420 0.12 -8.77 -7.34
N SER A 421 1.07 -8.17 -6.63
CA SER A 421 2.49 -8.31 -6.88
C SER A 421 3.02 -9.61 -6.27
N LYS A 422 3.93 -10.24 -7.01
CA LYS A 422 4.67 -11.42 -6.58
C LYS A 422 6.09 -11.35 -7.11
N ILE A 423 7.07 -11.55 -6.24
CA ILE A 423 8.48 -11.64 -6.62
C ILE A 423 9.16 -12.89 -6.07
N THR A 424 8.38 -13.90 -5.67
CA THR A 424 8.85 -15.21 -5.18
C THR A 424 8.65 -16.31 -6.22
N ARG A 425 9.41 -17.40 -6.08
CA ARG A 425 9.27 -18.64 -6.86
C ARG A 425 9.43 -19.86 -5.94
N LYS A 426 8.92 -21.01 -6.37
CA LYS A 426 9.13 -22.28 -5.67
C LYS A 426 10.34 -23.00 -6.26
N ILE A 427 11.28 -23.41 -5.40
CA ILE A 427 12.45 -24.22 -5.75
C ILE A 427 12.48 -25.41 -4.78
N PHE A 428 12.45 -26.65 -5.29
CA PHE A 428 12.44 -27.88 -4.49
C PHE A 428 11.39 -27.87 -3.34
N GLY A 429 10.23 -27.26 -3.56
CA GLY A 429 9.16 -27.15 -2.56
C GLY A 429 9.29 -25.96 -1.60
N PHE A 430 10.42 -25.26 -1.58
CA PHE A 430 10.64 -24.05 -0.79
C PHE A 430 10.27 -22.80 -1.58
N THR A 431 9.57 -21.87 -0.94
CA THR A 431 9.32 -20.54 -1.50
C THR A 431 10.53 -19.67 -1.22
N VAL A 432 11.07 -19.03 -2.26
CA VAL A 432 12.23 -18.13 -2.15
C VAL A 432 12.04 -16.91 -3.05
N PRO A 433 12.72 -15.79 -2.79
CA PRO A 433 12.77 -14.68 -3.74
C PRO A 433 13.23 -15.14 -5.12
N SER A 434 12.54 -14.68 -6.16
CA SER A 434 12.79 -15.06 -7.56
C SER A 434 14.15 -14.61 -8.07
N SER A 435 14.68 -13.52 -7.52
CA SER A 435 16.04 -13.03 -7.78
C SER A 435 16.50 -12.10 -6.66
N LEU A 436 17.75 -12.24 -6.23
CA LEU A 436 18.37 -11.35 -5.24
C LEU A 436 18.65 -9.95 -5.79
N PHE A 437 18.73 -9.80 -7.12
CA PHE A 437 19.02 -8.53 -7.79
C PHE A 437 17.77 -7.84 -8.34
N ARG A 438 16.69 -8.59 -8.59
CA ARG A 438 15.41 -8.02 -9.04
C ARG A 438 14.49 -7.65 -7.90
N VAL A 439 14.80 -7.95 -6.64
CA VAL A 439 14.06 -7.42 -5.47
C VAL A 439 14.79 -6.18 -4.99
N HIS A 440 14.06 -5.12 -4.65
CA HIS A 440 14.68 -3.92 -4.13
C HIS A 440 15.42 -4.23 -2.82
N PRO A 441 16.65 -3.72 -2.59
CA PRO A 441 17.42 -4.05 -1.39
C PRO A 441 16.68 -3.78 -0.08
N LEU A 442 15.86 -2.72 -0.02
CA LEU A 442 14.99 -2.42 1.13
C LEU A 442 13.98 -3.54 1.46
N LEU A 443 13.59 -4.32 0.46
CA LEU A 443 12.53 -5.34 0.56
C LEU A 443 13.08 -6.76 0.64
N LEU A 444 14.35 -6.98 0.27
CA LEU A 444 14.93 -8.32 0.12
C LEU A 444 14.91 -9.12 1.42
N LEU A 445 15.41 -8.54 2.51
CA LEU A 445 15.47 -9.22 3.80
C LEU A 445 14.07 -9.60 4.30
N ARG A 446 13.09 -8.71 4.16
CA ARG A 446 11.70 -8.97 4.53
C ARG A 446 11.06 -10.01 3.63
N SER A 447 11.35 -10.00 2.33
CA SER A 447 10.87 -11.03 1.40
C SER A 447 11.31 -12.43 1.85
N ILE A 448 12.58 -12.59 2.24
CA ILE A 448 13.12 -13.86 2.75
C ILE A 448 12.43 -14.27 4.05
N GLN A 449 12.28 -13.35 5.00
CA GLN A 449 11.61 -13.63 6.28
C GLN A 449 10.14 -14.03 6.08
N MET A 450 9.43 -13.42 5.12
CA MET A 450 8.07 -13.79 4.76
C MET A 450 7.97 -15.19 4.15
N CYS A 451 8.96 -15.62 3.36
CA CYS A 451 9.00 -16.97 2.81
C CYS A 451 9.14 -18.06 3.89
N LEU A 452 9.64 -17.70 5.07
CA LEU A 452 9.95 -18.60 6.19
C LEU A 452 9.06 -18.34 7.40
N PHE A 453 8.08 -17.43 7.27
CA PHE A 453 7.28 -17.02 8.40
C PHE A 453 6.38 -18.16 8.87
N ARG A 454 6.30 -18.27 10.20
CA ARG A 454 5.43 -19.20 10.92
C ARG A 454 4.82 -18.45 12.10
N PHE A 455 3.49 -18.52 12.23
CA PHE A 455 2.86 -18.14 13.49
C PHE A 455 3.07 -19.22 14.55
N THR A 456 3.23 -18.82 15.81
CA THR A 456 3.15 -19.78 16.93
C THR A 456 1.71 -20.17 17.20
N THR A 457 0.80 -19.20 17.12
CA THR A 457 -0.64 -19.43 17.24
C THR A 457 -1.33 -18.95 15.96
N PRO A 458 -2.05 -19.84 15.24
CA PRO A 458 -2.75 -19.45 14.02
C PRO A 458 -3.72 -18.28 14.25
N PRO A 459 -3.70 -17.24 13.40
CA PRO A 459 -4.54 -16.05 13.57
C PRO A 459 -6.04 -16.31 13.32
N TYR A 460 -6.38 -17.40 12.64
CA TYR A 460 -7.75 -17.83 12.41
C TYR A 460 -7.83 -19.33 12.10
N LYS A 461 -9.04 -19.88 12.15
CA LYS A 461 -9.32 -21.30 11.86
C LYS A 461 -8.93 -21.64 10.41
N ASP A 462 -8.26 -22.77 10.20
CA ASP A 462 -7.79 -23.24 8.88
C ASP A 462 -6.67 -22.38 8.25
N TYR A 463 -6.03 -21.51 9.03
CA TYR A 463 -4.83 -20.79 8.59
C TYR A 463 -3.67 -21.77 8.32
N ARG A 464 -2.95 -21.53 7.22
CA ARG A 464 -1.75 -22.26 6.81
C ARG A 464 -0.68 -21.27 6.40
N ASP A 465 0.51 -21.36 7.00
CA ASP A 465 1.60 -20.42 6.69
C ASP A 465 2.02 -20.49 5.22
N GLU A 466 1.94 -21.67 4.61
CA GLU A 466 2.38 -21.90 3.23
C GLU A 466 1.61 -21.03 2.22
N ASP A 467 0.35 -20.70 2.54
CA ASP A 467 -0.51 -19.88 1.68
C ASP A 467 -0.09 -18.40 1.73
N TRP A 468 0.69 -18.01 2.74
CA TRP A 468 1.17 -16.65 2.97
C TRP A 468 2.63 -16.44 2.56
N TRP A 469 3.37 -17.46 2.11
CA TRP A 469 4.80 -17.30 1.81
C TRP A 469 5.10 -16.51 0.55
N ASP A 470 4.27 -16.62 -0.49
CA ASP A 470 4.43 -15.82 -1.70
C ASP A 470 4.23 -14.33 -1.36
N ASN A 471 5.14 -13.48 -1.83
CA ASN A 471 5.16 -12.07 -1.45
C ASN A 471 5.85 -11.18 -2.50
N ASP A 472 5.69 -9.87 -2.33
CA ASP A 472 6.35 -8.82 -3.11
C ASP A 472 7.45 -8.07 -2.32
N GLY A 473 7.86 -8.64 -1.18
CA GLY A 473 8.80 -8.08 -0.21
C GLY A 473 8.21 -7.10 0.80
N ALA A 474 6.93 -6.71 0.66
CA ALA A 474 6.21 -5.94 1.68
C ALA A 474 4.91 -6.60 2.13
N LEU A 475 4.18 -7.24 1.22
CA LEU A 475 2.90 -7.88 1.45
C LEU A 475 2.88 -9.27 0.84
N ASN A 476 2.13 -10.15 1.47
CA ASN A 476 1.90 -11.51 1.01
C ASN A 476 0.99 -11.45 -0.22
N THR A 477 1.30 -12.18 -1.30
CA THR A 477 0.56 -12.12 -2.57
C THR A 477 -0.91 -12.51 -2.40
N MET A 478 -1.21 -13.51 -1.55
CA MET A 478 -2.58 -13.90 -1.22
C MET A 478 -3.39 -12.73 -0.65
N SER A 479 -2.75 -11.86 0.13
CA SER A 479 -3.38 -10.69 0.71
C SER A 479 -3.83 -9.66 -0.33
N GLN A 480 -3.21 -9.68 -1.51
CA GLN A 480 -3.40 -8.65 -2.53
C GLN A 480 -4.49 -9.01 -3.54
N LEU A 481 -4.97 -10.25 -3.59
CA LEU A 481 -5.88 -10.70 -4.64
C LEU A 481 -7.24 -10.01 -4.55
N PHE A 482 -7.91 -10.19 -3.41
CA PHE A 482 -9.23 -9.63 -3.08
C PHE A 482 -9.45 -9.87 -1.57
N PRO A 483 -10.47 -9.26 -0.93
CA PRO A 483 -10.80 -9.55 0.47
C PRO A 483 -11.29 -11.01 0.57
N SER A 484 -10.43 -11.89 1.06
CA SER A 484 -10.62 -13.35 1.09
C SER A 484 -10.95 -13.88 2.50
N ILE A 485 -10.54 -13.14 3.54
CA ILE A 485 -10.75 -13.52 4.94
C ILE A 485 -11.65 -12.48 5.66
N PRO A 486 -12.55 -12.91 6.57
CA PRO A 486 -12.80 -14.32 6.95
C PRO A 486 -13.62 -15.09 5.90
N THR A 487 -14.37 -14.39 5.05
CA THR A 487 -15.15 -14.99 3.96
C THR A 487 -14.80 -14.31 2.64
N PRO A 488 -14.62 -15.06 1.55
CA PRO A 488 -14.21 -14.48 0.28
C PRO A 488 -15.31 -13.63 -0.33
N HIS A 489 -14.96 -12.39 -0.68
CA HIS A 489 -15.81 -11.50 -1.44
C HIS A 489 -15.95 -12.00 -2.90
N PRO A 490 -17.03 -11.64 -3.63
CA PRO A 490 -17.19 -12.03 -5.03
C PRO A 490 -15.96 -11.61 -5.85
N ASN A 491 -15.37 -12.56 -6.57
CA ASN A 491 -14.11 -12.36 -7.27
C ASN A 491 -14.03 -13.19 -8.56
N GLN A 492 -13.17 -12.74 -9.48
CA GLN A 492 -12.90 -13.40 -10.75
C GLN A 492 -11.46 -13.11 -11.20
N ILE A 493 -10.79 -14.11 -11.76
CA ILE A 493 -9.44 -13.93 -12.35
C ILE A 493 -9.55 -13.08 -13.63
N MET A 494 -8.65 -12.12 -13.78
CA MET A 494 -8.52 -11.25 -14.94
C MET A 494 -7.39 -11.73 -15.86
N GLU A 495 -7.76 -12.41 -16.96
CA GLU A 495 -6.81 -13.02 -17.91
C GLU A 495 -5.93 -12.01 -18.66
N SER A 496 -6.48 -10.83 -18.99
CA SER A 496 -5.75 -9.74 -19.65
C SER A 496 -6.06 -8.41 -18.96
N ASP A 497 -5.05 -7.55 -18.89
CA ASP A 497 -5.20 -6.17 -18.45
C ASP A 497 -5.79 -5.27 -19.55
N GLU A 498 -5.61 -5.68 -20.81
CA GLU A 498 -6.18 -5.00 -21.95
C GLU A 498 -7.69 -5.23 -21.99
N LEU A 499 -8.44 -4.13 -21.99
CA LEU A 499 -9.85 -4.13 -22.34
C LEU A 499 -10.00 -4.59 -23.79
N LYS A 500 -10.34 -5.86 -24.01
CA LYS A 500 -10.69 -6.32 -25.35
C LYS A 500 -11.94 -5.57 -25.84
N LEU A 501 -12.00 -5.29 -27.14
CA LEU A 501 -13.19 -4.67 -27.74
C LEU A 501 -14.42 -5.54 -27.47
N GLY A 502 -15.46 -4.97 -26.85
CA GLY A 502 -16.68 -5.68 -26.44
C GLY A 502 -16.64 -6.37 -25.07
N GLN A 503 -15.50 -6.40 -24.38
CA GLN A 503 -15.43 -6.92 -23.02
C GLN A 503 -16.14 -5.97 -22.05
N THR A 504 -17.07 -6.52 -21.26
CA THR A 504 -17.80 -5.79 -20.22
C THR A 504 -17.51 -6.39 -18.86
N PHE A 505 -17.04 -5.55 -17.93
CA PHE A 505 -16.91 -5.91 -16.53
C PHE A 505 -18.27 -5.75 -15.84
N GLN A 506 -18.56 -6.59 -14.86
CA GLN A 506 -19.73 -6.45 -14.00
C GLN A 506 -19.33 -5.78 -12.68
N PRO A 507 -20.11 -4.82 -12.16
CA PRO A 507 -19.86 -4.26 -10.85
C PRO A 507 -20.16 -5.28 -9.74
N GLY A 508 -19.64 -5.04 -8.54
CA GLY A 508 -19.84 -5.90 -7.37
C GLY A 508 -18.90 -7.11 -7.29
N ILE A 509 -17.91 -7.20 -8.18
CA ILE A 509 -16.95 -8.32 -8.25
C ILE A 509 -15.52 -7.76 -8.29
N TRP A 510 -14.60 -8.41 -7.57
CA TRP A 510 -13.16 -8.15 -7.62
C TRP A 510 -12.52 -8.89 -8.78
N TYR A 511 -12.07 -8.15 -9.80
CA TYR A 511 -11.24 -8.68 -10.88
C TYR A 511 -9.77 -8.61 -10.50
N TYR A 512 -9.08 -9.75 -10.38
CA TYR A 512 -7.70 -9.76 -9.90
C TYR A 512 -6.73 -10.45 -10.85
N ARG A 513 -5.47 -9.98 -10.83
CA ARG A 513 -4.36 -10.52 -11.62
C ARG A 513 -3.09 -10.51 -10.79
N ILE A 514 -2.26 -11.55 -10.94
CA ILE A 514 -0.91 -11.58 -10.37
C ILE A 514 0.10 -11.03 -11.38
N ILE A 515 0.99 -10.15 -10.94
CA ILE A 515 2.03 -9.52 -11.73
C ILE A 515 3.41 -9.75 -11.10
N GLN A 516 4.40 -10.07 -11.94
CA GLN A 516 5.76 -10.31 -11.48
C GLN A 516 6.49 -9.01 -11.17
N SER A 517 6.50 -8.63 -9.90
CA SER A 517 7.02 -7.35 -9.43
C SER A 517 7.20 -7.36 -7.92
N ASP A 518 8.07 -6.50 -7.41
CA ASP A 518 8.09 -6.18 -6.00
C ASP A 518 7.15 -5.01 -5.67
N HIS A 519 7.01 -4.71 -4.37
CA HIS A 519 6.02 -3.77 -3.87
C HIS A 519 6.17 -2.34 -4.37
N ILE A 520 7.37 -1.95 -4.82
CA ILE A 520 7.67 -0.57 -5.23
C ILE A 520 7.93 -0.45 -6.73
N ASN A 521 7.76 -1.49 -7.53
CA ASN A 521 8.01 -1.37 -8.97
C ASN A 521 7.06 -0.37 -9.66
N PHE A 522 5.82 -0.27 -9.19
CA PHE A 522 4.80 0.60 -9.82
C PHE A 522 4.63 1.95 -9.12
N ILE A 523 5.56 2.31 -8.22
CA ILE A 523 5.58 3.59 -7.49
C ILE A 523 7.04 4.04 -7.32
N ILE A 524 7.35 5.34 -7.26
CA ILE A 524 8.69 5.92 -7.01
C ILE A 524 9.77 5.59 -8.08
N ASN A 525 9.85 4.37 -8.61
CA ASN A 525 10.92 3.86 -9.45
C ASN A 525 10.39 3.39 -10.82
N LYS A 526 9.91 4.35 -11.62
CA LYS A 526 9.40 4.12 -12.98
C LYS A 526 10.40 3.35 -13.85
N ASP A 527 11.68 3.71 -13.80
CA ASP A 527 12.73 3.14 -14.67
C ASP A 527 12.88 1.64 -14.51
N ARG A 528 12.76 1.15 -13.27
CA ARG A 528 12.91 -0.27 -12.96
C ARG A 528 11.74 -1.12 -13.49
N ALA A 529 10.55 -0.55 -13.54
CA ALA A 529 9.40 -1.20 -14.18
C ALA A 529 9.37 -0.97 -15.71
N GLY A 530 10.00 0.10 -16.20
CA GLY A 530 10.11 0.43 -17.61
C GLY A 530 8.73 0.49 -18.29
N VAL A 531 8.61 -0.14 -19.46
CA VAL A 531 7.38 -0.15 -20.27
C VAL A 531 6.18 -0.72 -19.51
N HIS A 532 6.39 -1.67 -18.59
CA HIS A 532 5.30 -2.26 -17.81
C HIS A 532 4.61 -1.24 -16.89
N PHE A 533 5.34 -0.24 -16.41
CA PHE A 533 4.76 0.86 -15.64
C PHE A 533 3.76 1.63 -16.49
N ASP A 534 4.17 2.00 -17.70
CA ASP A 534 3.36 2.85 -18.56
C ASP A 534 2.08 2.12 -19.00
N ILE A 535 2.21 0.87 -19.47
CA ILE A 535 1.07 0.02 -19.86
C ILE A 535 0.05 -0.11 -18.73
N MET A 536 0.50 -0.36 -17.50
CA MET A 536 -0.40 -0.56 -16.37
C MET A 536 -1.24 0.69 -16.07
N TYR A 537 -0.60 1.85 -15.93
CA TYR A 537 -1.34 3.09 -15.63
C TYR A 537 -2.20 3.53 -16.81
N ASP A 538 -1.76 3.32 -18.04
CA ASP A 538 -2.55 3.64 -19.23
C ASP A 538 -3.83 2.79 -19.28
N ASN A 539 -3.74 1.50 -18.97
CA ASN A 539 -4.89 0.60 -18.87
C ASN A 539 -5.85 1.00 -17.73
N ILE A 540 -5.31 1.33 -16.55
CA ILE A 540 -6.10 1.79 -15.39
C ILE A 540 -6.85 3.07 -15.73
N PHE A 541 -6.17 4.08 -16.26
CA PHE A 541 -6.81 5.36 -16.58
C PHE A 541 -7.73 5.25 -17.79
N HIS A 542 -7.43 4.40 -18.76
CA HIS A 542 -8.36 4.10 -19.85
C HIS A 542 -9.66 3.49 -19.33
N ARG A 543 -9.61 2.56 -18.36
CA ARG A 543 -10.81 2.05 -17.67
C ARG A 543 -11.57 3.12 -16.90
N CYS A 544 -10.87 4.04 -16.24
CA CYS A 544 -11.51 5.14 -15.54
C CYS A 544 -12.15 6.17 -16.50
N ARG A 545 -11.59 6.35 -17.71
CA ARG A 545 -12.17 7.20 -18.77
C ARG A 545 -13.42 6.59 -19.40
N LYS A 546 -13.40 5.28 -19.61
CA LYS A 546 -14.50 4.58 -20.26
C LYS A 546 -15.63 4.42 -19.24
N HIS A 547 -16.43 5.47 -19.07
CA HIS A 547 -17.54 5.54 -18.14
C HIS A 547 -18.30 4.21 -18.10
N TYR A 548 -18.19 3.50 -16.99
CA TYR A 548 -19.04 2.35 -16.76
C TYR A 548 -20.47 2.87 -16.66
N GLN A 549 -21.26 2.69 -17.72
CA GLN A 549 -22.66 3.06 -17.71
C GLN A 549 -23.35 2.29 -16.57
N ARG A 550 -23.67 2.98 -15.47
CA ARG A 550 -24.52 2.43 -14.42
C ARG A 550 -25.83 2.01 -15.11
N ARG A 551 -26.30 0.78 -14.85
CA ARG A 551 -27.52 0.19 -15.42
C ARG A 551 -28.79 1.06 -15.30
N ASN A 552 -28.74 2.17 -14.56
CA ASN A 552 -29.85 3.10 -14.39
C ASN A 552 -30.30 3.78 -15.70
N GLY A 553 -29.49 3.81 -16.75
CA GLY A 553 -29.91 4.27 -18.09
C GLY A 553 -30.99 3.40 -18.75
N LEU A 554 -30.98 2.08 -18.49
CA LEU A 554 -31.94 1.14 -19.07
C LEU A 554 -33.31 1.19 -18.39
N LYS A 555 -33.41 1.62 -17.12
CA LYS A 555 -34.70 1.87 -16.47
C LYS A 555 -35.39 3.12 -17.01
N LYS A 556 -34.63 4.17 -17.37
CA LYS A 556 -35.19 5.37 -18.02
C LYS A 556 -35.66 5.08 -19.45
N LEU A 557 -34.91 4.32 -20.25
CA LEU A 557 -35.39 3.90 -21.58
C LEU A 557 -36.62 2.98 -21.49
N GLY A 558 -36.65 2.03 -20.54
CA GLY A 558 -37.81 1.15 -20.34
C GLY A 558 -39.08 1.87 -19.84
N SER A 559 -38.93 3.03 -19.19
CA SER A 559 -40.04 3.90 -18.79
C SER A 559 -40.48 4.83 -19.93
N PHE A 560 -39.52 5.32 -20.73
CA PHE A 560 -39.79 6.19 -21.88
C PHE A 560 -40.44 5.42 -23.03
N CYS A 561 -39.99 4.19 -23.32
CA CYS A 561 -40.64 3.30 -24.29
C CYS A 561 -42.04 2.87 -23.84
N ARG A 562 -42.30 2.75 -22.53
CA ARG A 562 -43.66 2.49 -22.01
C ARG A 562 -44.58 3.71 -22.17
N CYS A 563 -44.11 4.91 -21.84
CA CYS A 563 -44.87 6.14 -22.08
C CYS A 563 -45.16 6.38 -23.57
N ILE A 564 -44.23 6.07 -24.48
CA ILE A 564 -44.48 6.19 -25.93
C ILE A 564 -45.45 5.09 -26.40
N GLY A 565 -45.30 3.85 -25.93
CA GLY A 565 -46.23 2.76 -26.23
C GLY A 565 -47.67 3.07 -25.79
N ASP A 566 -47.83 3.59 -24.57
CA ASP A 566 -49.14 3.96 -24.01
C ASP A 566 -49.73 5.22 -24.69
N CYS A 567 -48.89 6.14 -25.17
CA CYS A 567 -49.34 7.32 -25.91
C CYS A 567 -49.75 6.98 -27.35
N VAL A 568 -49.06 6.04 -28.01
CA VAL A 568 -49.40 5.59 -29.38
C VAL A 568 -50.64 4.69 -29.37
N CYS A 569 -50.81 3.81 -28.37
CA CYS A 569 -52.02 2.98 -28.23
C CYS A 569 -53.27 3.82 -27.91
N ASN A 570 -53.15 4.88 -27.10
CA ASN A 570 -54.28 5.78 -26.83
C ASN A 570 -54.65 6.68 -28.02
N HIS A 571 -53.69 7.01 -28.88
CA HIS A 571 -53.97 7.82 -30.07
C HIS A 571 -54.65 7.02 -31.19
N PHE A 572 -54.32 5.73 -31.34
CA PHE A 572 -54.99 4.83 -32.30
C PHE A 572 -56.37 4.36 -31.84
N SER A 573 -56.62 4.26 -30.52
CA SER A 573 -57.96 3.90 -30.02
C SER A 573 -58.98 5.04 -30.16
N LYS A 574 -58.55 6.31 -30.14
CA LYS A 574 -59.46 7.47 -30.30
C LYS A 574 -59.78 7.83 -31.76
N ASN A 575 -58.98 7.42 -32.73
CA ASN A 575 -59.22 7.72 -34.16
C ASN A 575 -60.07 6.68 -34.90
N ASN A 576 -60.42 5.54 -34.27
CA ASN A 576 -61.25 4.49 -34.88
C ASN A 576 -62.72 4.50 -34.43
N MET A 577 -63.19 5.54 -33.73
CA MET A 577 -64.58 5.64 -33.25
C MET A 577 -65.43 6.74 -33.91
N THR A 578 -65.00 7.33 -35.03
CA THR A 578 -65.77 8.38 -35.72
C THR A 578 -65.85 8.20 -37.23
N ASN A 579 -66.14 6.99 -37.72
CA ASN A 579 -66.73 6.85 -39.06
C ASN A 579 -67.36 5.47 -39.25
N THR A 580 -68.66 5.34 -38.97
CA THR A 580 -69.60 4.40 -39.62
C THR A 580 -71.00 4.64 -39.06
N ARG A 581 -71.70 5.67 -39.55
CA ARG A 581 -73.18 5.75 -39.51
C ARG A 581 -73.72 6.78 -40.52
N SER A 582 -73.81 6.35 -41.76
CA SER A 582 -74.71 6.78 -42.85
C SER A 582 -74.40 5.80 -43.99
N SER A 583 -75.27 5.15 -44.73
CA SER A 583 -76.71 5.21 -45.00
C SER A 583 -76.87 4.28 -46.22
N HIS A 584 -77.95 3.49 -46.28
CA HIS A 584 -78.32 2.53 -47.34
C HIS A 584 -77.71 1.14 -47.32
#